data_AF-A0A238KAG4-F1
#
_entry.id   AF-A0A238KAG4-F1
#
_cell.length_a   1.000
_cell.length_b   1.000
_cell.length_c   1.000
_cell.angle_alpha   90.00
_cell.angle_beta   90.00
_cell.angle_gamma   90.00
#
_symmetry.space_group_name_H-M   'P 1'
#
loop_
_entity.id
_entity.type
_entity.pdbx_description
1 polymer ?
#
loop_
_entity_poly.entity_id
_entity_poly.type
_entity_poly.pdbx_seq_one_letter_code
_entity_poly.pdbx_strand_id
1 'polypeptide(L)'
;MFEALGDWIGVFHFLRPLWLLAILPIGLIWWLLRRRKTKADDPAKGLAPHLAKALTVGAYSSQRITPRDSAAIILLLLAIGAAGPTWTRYPNPLLAQTAPLIVALKVTPSMTNTDVTPTRQTRATFKILDLIARRAGAKTALLAYSGSAHRVTPLTEDPNIIRTYLEGLTPEIMPNAGDRADLALGLAQVELTKSETPGAILVVLDDFNPANVAAFSEAAADRPPVIFFVIGPQASELPQLSGIPNSSIVDLTPDDSDLTQIERRVVSAYRDALLADTSQTWDDRGWLLAWPAALLLLLWFRRGWVVQWVLAFALILPAARPAHAEGWVDWFFTADQQAQRAYNNKDFAEAAELFQDTDWRAYAQFKSGKYEEASETYSFVETADAAIGEGLSHLRNRKYRDGVRAFEKALERDPDSAMAKHNLAVAKAIVVYVENTQSQSATGDVGPGADNTVFDNESGKGQQVQISADDQDSLSTGLTTEDWMRAVDTNVGDFLSTRFRLEQAQGDE
;
A
#
# COMPACT_ATOMS: atom_id res chain seq x y z
N MET A 1 -3.83 -12.03 21.30
CA MET A 1 -2.61 -11.40 21.89
C MET A 1 -1.43 -12.36 21.95
N PHE A 2 -1.62 -13.63 22.34
CA PHE A 2 -0.53 -14.62 22.37
C PHE A 2 -0.10 -15.13 20.98
N GLU A 3 -1.01 -15.29 20.00
CA GLU A 3 -0.63 -15.65 18.62
C GLU A 3 0.18 -14.55 17.93
N ALA A 4 -0.27 -13.29 18.05
CA ALA A 4 0.48 -12.14 17.53
C ALA A 4 1.91 -12.04 18.11
N LEU A 5 2.14 -12.43 19.36
CA LEU A 5 3.49 -12.45 19.94
C LEU A 5 4.38 -13.54 19.32
N GLY A 6 3.82 -14.66 18.87
CA GLY A 6 4.53 -15.74 18.20
C GLY A 6 5.07 -15.33 16.83
N ASP A 7 4.22 -14.67 16.02
CA ASP A 7 4.61 -14.19 14.69
C ASP A 7 5.69 -13.10 14.76
N TRP A 8 5.63 -12.23 15.78
CA TRP A 8 6.65 -11.20 16.00
C TRP A 8 8.04 -11.77 16.26
N ILE A 9 8.14 -12.91 16.95
CA ILE A 9 9.42 -13.56 17.25
C ILE A 9 10.03 -14.17 15.99
N GLY A 10 9.20 -14.64 15.03
CA GLY A 10 9.68 -15.22 13.77
C GLY A 10 10.25 -14.20 12.79
N VAL A 11 9.72 -12.97 12.83
CA VAL A 11 10.09 -11.87 11.90
C VAL A 11 11.23 -11.01 12.46
N PHE A 12 11.36 -10.96 13.80
CA PHE A 12 12.36 -10.13 14.48
C PHE A 12 13.79 -10.63 14.27
N HIS A 13 14.66 -9.76 13.77
CA HIS A 13 16.11 -10.00 13.71
C HIS A 13 16.89 -8.69 13.74
N PHE A 14 18.22 -8.80 13.76
CA PHE A 14 19.14 -7.67 13.70
C PHE A 14 19.77 -7.57 12.32
N LEU A 15 19.72 -6.39 11.71
CA LEU A 15 20.36 -6.11 10.42
C LEU A 15 21.89 -6.21 10.51
N ARG A 16 22.46 -5.84 11.66
CA ARG A 16 23.91 -5.73 11.88
C ARG A 16 24.30 -6.40 13.20
N PRO A 17 24.18 -7.73 13.32
CA PRO A 17 24.34 -8.43 14.60
C PRO A 17 25.73 -8.27 15.23
N LEU A 18 26.75 -7.93 14.44
CA LEU A 18 28.11 -7.68 14.93
C LEU A 18 28.18 -6.55 15.97
N TRP A 19 27.27 -5.57 15.94
CA TRP A 19 27.21 -4.51 16.96
C TRP A 19 26.86 -5.04 18.35
N LEU A 20 26.22 -6.21 18.47
CA LEU A 20 25.96 -6.85 19.76
C LEU A 20 27.26 -7.26 20.47
N LEU A 21 28.34 -7.48 19.73
CA LEU A 21 29.66 -7.73 20.33
C LEU A 21 30.16 -6.54 21.14
N ALA A 22 29.69 -5.32 20.87
CA ALA A 22 30.04 -4.13 21.66
C ALA A 22 29.49 -4.19 23.10
N ILE A 23 28.48 -5.02 23.38
CA ILE A 23 27.94 -5.22 24.72
C ILE A 23 29.00 -5.79 25.67
N LEU A 24 29.88 -6.69 25.19
CA LEU A 24 30.96 -7.29 25.97
C LEU A 24 31.98 -6.27 26.49
N PRO A 25 32.63 -5.43 25.64
CA PRO A 25 33.54 -4.40 26.12
C PRO A 25 32.82 -3.32 26.95
N ILE A 26 31.56 -2.96 26.65
CA ILE A 26 30.78 -2.02 27.48
C ILE A 26 30.60 -2.59 28.90
N GLY A 27 30.19 -3.86 29.02
CA GLY A 27 30.03 -4.53 30.31
C GLY A 27 31.34 -4.67 31.07
N LEU A 28 32.44 -5.00 30.38
CA LEU A 28 33.78 -5.10 30.97
C LEU A 28 34.25 -3.73 31.50
N ILE A 29 34.11 -2.66 30.71
CA ILE A 29 34.48 -1.30 31.10
C ILE A 29 33.64 -0.87 32.31
N TRP A 30 32.33 -1.08 32.27
CA TRP A 30 31.44 -0.77 33.40
C TRP A 30 31.85 -1.50 34.69
N TRP A 31 32.17 -2.80 34.59
CA TRP A 31 32.64 -3.60 35.71
C TRP A 31 33.98 -3.14 36.26
N LEU A 32 34.95 -2.82 35.39
CA LEU A 32 36.26 -2.27 35.78
C LEU A 32 36.09 -0.91 36.48
N LEU A 33 35.21 -0.05 35.97
CA LEU A 33 34.93 1.28 36.54
C LEU A 33 34.20 1.20 37.89
N ARG A 34 33.35 0.18 38.10
CA ARG A 34 32.76 -0.11 39.43
C ARG A 34 33.76 -0.68 40.42
N ARG A 35 34.71 -1.50 39.96
CA ARG A 35 35.76 -2.10 40.80
C ARG A 35 36.81 -1.10 41.27
N ARG A 36 36.99 0.00 40.55
CA ARG A 36 37.78 1.15 41.03
C ARG A 36 37.08 1.75 42.23
N LYS A 37 37.39 1.24 43.43
CA LYS A 37 37.16 1.96 44.68
C LYS A 37 37.80 3.33 44.49
N THR A 38 36.98 4.37 44.42
CA THR A 38 37.44 5.75 44.43
C THR A 38 38.29 5.91 45.68
N LYS A 39 39.62 5.93 45.53
CA LYS A 39 40.58 6.18 46.61
C LYS A 39 40.33 7.51 47.32
N ALA A 40 39.47 8.35 46.74
CA ALA A 40 38.99 9.64 47.21
C ALA A 40 37.84 9.56 48.25
N ASP A 41 37.16 8.42 48.42
CA ASP A 41 36.08 8.26 49.42
C ASP A 41 36.57 7.72 50.78
N ASP A 42 37.89 7.77 51.02
CA ASP A 42 38.43 7.59 52.36
C ASP A 42 38.87 8.96 52.91
N PRO A 43 37.93 9.84 53.32
CA PRO A 43 38.25 11.12 53.96
C PRO A 43 38.98 10.93 55.31
N ALA A 44 39.17 9.68 55.75
CA ALA A 44 39.73 9.31 57.04
C ALA A 44 41.23 8.93 57.00
N LYS A 45 41.94 9.10 55.88
CA LYS A 45 43.41 9.07 55.92
C LYS A 45 43.97 10.35 56.54
N GLY A 46 43.95 10.39 57.88
CA GLY A 46 44.58 11.43 58.71
C GLY A 46 43.62 12.23 59.60
N LEU A 47 42.30 12.01 59.54
CA LEU A 47 41.31 12.73 60.35
C LEU A 47 40.71 11.84 61.45
N ALA A 48 40.58 12.39 62.66
CA ALA A 48 39.92 11.70 63.76
C ALA A 48 38.43 11.43 63.42
N PRO A 49 37.87 10.26 63.77
CA PRO A 49 36.53 9.82 63.34
C PRO A 49 35.40 10.81 63.65
N HIS A 50 35.52 11.56 64.76
CA HIS A 50 34.51 12.54 65.19
C HIS A 50 34.52 13.83 64.36
N LEU A 51 35.68 14.23 63.81
CA LEU A 51 35.83 15.39 62.92
C LEU A 51 35.36 15.08 61.50
N ALA A 52 35.68 13.87 61.01
CA ALA A 52 35.22 13.41 59.70
C ALA A 52 33.68 13.41 59.61
N LYS A 53 32.98 13.03 60.69
CA LYS A 53 31.51 13.01 60.74
C LYS A 53 30.87 14.40 60.76
N ALA A 54 31.55 15.41 61.31
CA ALA A 54 31.04 16.78 61.40
C ALA A 54 31.32 17.62 60.13
N LEU A 55 32.40 17.30 59.40
CA LEU A 55 32.83 18.02 58.19
C LEU A 55 32.28 17.42 56.89
N THR A 56 31.74 16.19 56.92
CA THR A 56 31.14 15.56 55.74
C THR A 56 29.64 15.83 55.66
N VAL A 57 29.28 17.07 55.29
CA VAL A 57 27.88 17.39 54.94
C VAL A 57 27.56 16.73 53.59
N GLY A 58 26.76 15.66 53.60
CA GLY A 58 26.29 14.98 52.39
C GLY A 58 26.73 13.52 52.22
N ALA A 59 27.40 12.90 53.21
CA ALA A 59 27.88 11.51 53.13
C ALA A 59 26.77 10.43 53.01
N TYR A 60 25.50 10.81 53.12
CA TYR A 60 24.34 9.93 52.95
C TYR A 60 23.51 10.30 51.73
N SER A 61 24.15 10.33 50.56
CA SER A 61 23.42 10.24 49.29
C SER A 61 23.67 8.86 48.70
N SER A 62 22.94 7.86 49.19
CA SER A 62 22.80 6.56 48.51
C SER A 62 22.01 6.76 47.22
N GLN A 63 22.67 7.30 46.20
CA GLN A 63 22.11 7.34 44.85
C GLN A 63 22.20 5.93 44.28
N ARG A 64 21.05 5.27 44.10
CA ARG A 64 20.93 3.92 43.53
C ARG A 64 21.46 3.82 42.09
N ILE A 65 21.56 4.95 41.38
CA ILE A 65 22.04 5.02 40.00
C ILE A 65 23.19 6.04 39.96
N THR A 66 24.38 5.58 39.60
CA THR A 66 25.55 6.47 39.42
C THR A 66 25.66 6.91 37.96
N PRO A 67 26.34 8.04 37.66
CA PRO A 67 26.56 8.49 36.27
C PRO A 67 27.19 7.40 35.38
N ARG A 68 28.07 6.57 35.96
CA ARG A 68 28.72 5.43 35.28
C ARG A 68 27.71 4.37 34.85
N ASP A 69 26.67 4.14 35.65
CA ASP A 69 25.60 3.20 35.33
C ASP A 69 24.73 3.74 34.19
N SER A 70 24.37 5.03 34.25
CA SER A 70 23.65 5.65 33.15
C SER A 70 24.45 5.66 31.84
N ALA A 71 25.77 5.88 31.90
CA ALA A 71 26.64 5.82 30.73
C ALA A 71 26.65 4.43 30.08
N ALA A 72 26.77 3.38 30.89
CA ALA A 72 26.73 2.02 30.39
C ALA A 72 25.36 1.66 29.78
N ILE A 73 24.26 2.10 30.40
CA ILE A 73 22.91 1.87 29.86
C ILE A 73 22.71 2.62 28.54
N ILE A 74 23.13 3.89 28.45
CA ILE A 74 23.07 4.66 27.19
C ILE A 74 23.87 3.96 26.09
N LEU A 75 25.12 3.56 26.38
CA LEU A 75 25.96 2.85 25.40
C LEU A 75 25.35 1.51 24.99
N LEU A 76 24.69 0.80 25.90
CA LEU A 76 24.01 -0.46 25.61
C LEU A 76 22.78 -0.23 24.71
N LEU A 77 21.97 0.80 24.99
CA LEU A 77 20.84 1.17 24.14
C LEU A 77 21.30 1.58 22.73
N LEU A 78 22.37 2.36 22.63
CA LEU A 78 22.96 2.76 21.35
C LEU A 78 23.57 1.58 20.59
N ALA A 79 24.22 0.63 21.28
CA ALA A 79 24.77 -0.57 20.66
C ALA A 79 23.67 -1.49 20.12
N ILE A 80 22.58 -1.68 20.88
CA ILE A 80 21.41 -2.43 20.40
C ILE A 80 20.73 -1.67 19.25
N GLY A 81 20.62 -0.34 19.33
CA GLY A 81 20.11 0.50 18.24
C GLY A 81 20.95 0.37 16.97
N ALA A 82 22.27 0.39 17.09
CA ALA A 82 23.21 0.24 15.98
C ALA A 82 23.22 -1.18 15.38
N ALA A 83 22.83 -2.19 16.16
CA ALA A 83 22.60 -3.53 15.65
C ALA A 83 21.38 -3.61 14.71
N GLY A 84 20.52 -2.59 14.71
CA GLY A 84 19.40 -2.44 13.79
C GLY A 84 18.32 -3.50 14.02
N PRO A 85 17.63 -3.50 15.18
CA PRO A 85 16.47 -4.36 15.38
C PRO A 85 15.41 -4.02 14.36
N THR A 86 14.87 -5.03 13.67
CA THR A 86 13.85 -4.85 12.63
C THR A 86 12.75 -5.89 12.76
N TRP A 87 11.54 -5.50 12.39
CA TRP A 87 10.32 -6.33 12.37
C TRP A 87 9.31 -5.86 11.31
N THR A 88 9.73 -4.97 10.41
CA THR A 88 8.93 -4.42 9.31
C THR A 88 9.79 -4.32 8.07
N ARG A 89 9.19 -4.45 6.88
CA ARG A 89 9.87 -4.25 5.61
C ARG A 89 9.57 -2.87 5.03
N TYR A 90 10.51 -2.35 4.26
CA TYR A 90 10.39 -1.08 3.56
C TYR A 90 9.44 -1.26 2.37
N PRO A 91 8.38 -0.44 2.22
CA PRO A 91 7.47 -0.58 1.09
C PRO A 91 8.15 -0.07 -0.19
N ASN A 92 8.17 -0.89 -1.23
CA ASN A 92 8.61 -0.45 -2.56
C ASN A 92 7.65 0.65 -3.09
N PRO A 93 8.17 1.84 -3.45
CA PRO A 93 7.35 2.96 -3.93
C PRO A 93 6.57 2.63 -5.21
N LEU A 94 7.08 1.74 -6.07
CA LEU A 94 6.43 1.35 -7.33
C LEU A 94 5.22 0.43 -7.12
N LEU A 95 5.13 -0.24 -5.98
CA LEU A 95 3.94 -0.98 -5.58
C LEU A 95 2.91 0.00 -5.01
N ALA A 96 1.62 -0.26 -5.26
CA ALA A 96 0.56 0.53 -4.64
C ALA A 96 0.74 0.48 -3.12
N GLN A 97 0.78 1.65 -2.47
CA GLN A 97 0.96 1.78 -1.01
C GLN A 97 -0.24 1.25 -0.21
N THR A 98 -1.16 0.57 -0.86
CA THR A 98 -2.38 0.03 -0.28
C THR A 98 -2.78 -1.22 -1.05
N ALA A 99 -3.09 -2.30 -0.32
CA ALA A 99 -3.56 -3.55 -0.90
C ALA A 99 -4.74 -3.34 -1.87
N PRO A 100 -4.77 -4.06 -3.00
CA PRO A 100 -5.97 -4.19 -3.81
C PRO A 100 -7.16 -4.64 -2.97
N LEU A 101 -8.34 -4.08 -3.24
CA LEU A 101 -9.58 -4.43 -2.55
C LEU A 101 -10.60 -4.91 -3.58
N ILE A 102 -11.12 -6.12 -3.40
CA ILE A 102 -12.30 -6.57 -4.15
C ILE A 102 -13.52 -6.32 -3.28
N VAL A 103 -14.44 -5.47 -3.74
CA VAL A 103 -15.73 -5.24 -3.08
C VAL A 103 -16.78 -6.12 -3.75
N ALA A 104 -17.27 -7.13 -3.04
CA ALA A 104 -18.39 -7.96 -3.46
C ALA A 104 -19.67 -7.45 -2.79
N LEU A 105 -20.49 -6.72 -3.53
CA LEU A 105 -21.76 -6.19 -3.05
C LEU A 105 -22.90 -7.18 -3.32
N LYS A 106 -23.63 -7.52 -2.26
CA LYS A 106 -24.89 -8.26 -2.38
C LYS A 106 -25.96 -7.35 -2.99
N VAL A 107 -26.64 -7.83 -4.03
CA VAL A 107 -27.67 -7.07 -4.75
C VAL A 107 -28.96 -7.89 -4.80
N THR A 108 -29.64 -7.98 -3.64
CA THR A 108 -30.88 -8.76 -3.45
C THR A 108 -32.04 -7.85 -3.05
N PRO A 109 -33.31 -8.31 -3.15
CA PRO A 109 -34.46 -7.54 -2.68
C PRO A 109 -34.36 -7.13 -1.20
N SER A 110 -33.71 -7.94 -0.34
CA SER A 110 -33.49 -7.63 1.07
C SER A 110 -32.64 -6.37 1.29
N MET A 111 -31.74 -6.04 0.36
CA MET A 111 -30.95 -4.80 0.38
C MET A 111 -31.80 -3.56 0.07
N THR A 112 -33.05 -3.70 -0.38
CA THR A 112 -33.95 -2.55 -0.59
C THR A 112 -34.70 -2.14 0.68
N ASN A 113 -34.57 -2.91 1.76
CA ASN A 113 -35.19 -2.62 3.05
C ASN A 113 -34.74 -1.25 3.61
N THR A 114 -35.67 -0.58 4.29
CA THR A 114 -35.53 0.80 4.81
C THR A 114 -35.26 0.88 6.31
N ASP A 115 -34.96 -0.26 6.94
CA ASP A 115 -34.54 -0.37 8.34
C ASP A 115 -33.22 0.39 8.61
N VAL A 116 -32.38 0.51 7.59
CA VAL A 116 -31.25 1.44 7.53
C VAL A 116 -31.59 2.55 6.53
N THR A 117 -31.72 3.79 7.02
CA THR A 117 -32.07 4.94 6.17
C THR A 117 -30.94 5.28 5.18
N PRO A 118 -31.23 5.57 3.89
CA PRO A 118 -32.53 5.49 3.22
C PRO A 118 -32.97 4.04 2.91
N THR A 119 -32.09 3.25 2.28
CA THR A 119 -32.20 1.80 2.13
C THR A 119 -30.84 1.18 2.44
N ARG A 120 -30.79 -0.12 2.75
CA ARG A 120 -29.52 -0.85 2.95
C ARG A 120 -28.59 -0.71 1.73
N GLN A 121 -29.12 -0.86 0.51
CA GLN A 121 -28.37 -0.71 -0.74
C GLN A 121 -27.79 0.69 -0.89
N THR A 122 -28.60 1.74 -0.72
CA THR A 122 -28.12 3.12 -0.82
C THR A 122 -27.08 3.42 0.26
N ARG A 123 -27.28 2.90 1.48
CA ARG A 123 -26.30 3.06 2.57
C ARG A 123 -24.98 2.34 2.26
N ALA A 124 -25.05 1.12 1.73
CA ALA A 124 -23.89 0.35 1.28
C ALA A 124 -23.13 1.11 0.20
N THR A 125 -23.83 1.64 -0.81
CA THR A 125 -23.24 2.47 -1.87
C THR A 125 -22.50 3.68 -1.28
N PHE A 126 -23.10 4.43 -0.36
CA PHE A 126 -22.42 5.57 0.27
C PHE A 126 -21.17 5.15 1.05
N LYS A 127 -21.25 4.08 1.87
CA LYS A 127 -20.09 3.60 2.63
C LYS A 127 -18.98 3.07 1.72
N ILE A 128 -19.31 2.41 0.61
CA ILE A 128 -18.32 1.96 -0.38
C ILE A 128 -17.66 3.16 -1.06
N LEU A 129 -18.42 4.20 -1.44
CA LEU A 129 -17.86 5.42 -2.01
C LEU A 129 -16.94 6.15 -1.03
N ASP A 130 -17.33 6.25 0.24
CA ASP A 130 -16.51 6.84 1.31
C ASP A 130 -15.23 6.02 1.53
N LEU A 131 -15.32 4.68 1.49
CA LEU A 131 -14.17 3.80 1.59
C LEU A 131 -13.21 3.99 0.42
N ILE A 132 -13.73 4.08 -0.81
CA ILE A 132 -12.91 4.31 -2.01
C ILE A 132 -12.23 5.69 -1.94
N ALA A 133 -12.95 6.72 -1.49
CA ALA A 133 -12.40 8.06 -1.34
C ALA A 133 -11.25 8.12 -0.32
N ARG A 134 -11.36 7.38 0.79
CA ARG A 134 -10.29 7.23 1.80
C ARG A 134 -9.08 6.50 1.23
N ARG A 135 -9.32 5.53 0.35
CA ARG A 135 -8.30 4.69 -0.28
C ARG A 135 -7.88 5.24 -1.65
N ALA A 136 -7.75 6.56 -1.77
CA ALA A 136 -7.42 7.20 -3.04
C ALA A 136 -6.08 6.68 -3.60
N GLY A 137 -6.12 6.15 -4.83
CA GLY A 137 -4.95 5.53 -5.49
C GLY A 137 -4.77 4.03 -5.21
N ALA A 138 -5.63 3.42 -4.38
CA ALA A 138 -5.66 1.97 -4.19
C ALA A 138 -6.54 1.30 -5.26
N LYS A 139 -6.04 0.22 -5.87
CA LYS A 139 -6.81 -0.56 -6.86
C LYS A 139 -8.03 -1.20 -6.20
N THR A 140 -9.22 -0.89 -6.71
CA THR A 140 -10.47 -1.46 -6.23
C THR A 140 -11.22 -2.08 -7.39
N ALA A 141 -11.72 -3.30 -7.20
CA ALA A 141 -12.65 -3.95 -8.12
C ALA A 141 -14.02 -4.05 -7.46
N LEU A 142 -15.08 -4.01 -8.27
CA LEU A 142 -16.45 -4.13 -7.82
C LEU A 142 -17.08 -5.36 -8.45
N LEU A 143 -17.62 -6.23 -7.61
CA LEU A 143 -18.42 -7.40 -7.98
C LEU A 143 -19.84 -7.23 -7.43
N ALA A 144 -20.82 -7.73 -8.16
CA ALA A 144 -22.20 -7.79 -7.73
C ALA A 144 -22.62 -9.26 -7.65
N TYR A 145 -23.33 -9.63 -6.58
CA TYR A 145 -23.80 -11.02 -6.44
C TYR A 145 -25.23 -11.12 -5.87
N SER A 146 -25.90 -12.18 -6.29
CA SER A 146 -27.27 -12.59 -5.94
C SER A 146 -27.33 -14.12 -6.09
N GLY A 147 -28.20 -14.67 -6.95
CA GLY A 147 -28.17 -16.07 -7.37
C GLY A 147 -27.04 -16.39 -8.36
N SER A 148 -26.44 -15.37 -8.97
CA SER A 148 -25.22 -15.41 -9.77
C SER A 148 -24.24 -14.33 -9.30
N ALA A 149 -22.97 -14.37 -9.73
CA ALA A 149 -21.96 -13.37 -9.39
C ALA A 149 -21.27 -12.83 -10.65
N HIS A 150 -21.15 -11.51 -10.75
CA HIS A 150 -20.65 -10.84 -11.95
C HIS A 150 -19.65 -9.73 -11.63
N ARG A 151 -18.71 -9.51 -12.55
CA ARG A 151 -17.73 -8.43 -12.44
C ARG A 151 -18.32 -7.12 -12.97
N VAL A 152 -18.55 -6.19 -12.06
CA VAL A 152 -19.02 -4.84 -12.39
C VAL A 152 -17.86 -4.02 -12.94
N THR A 153 -16.77 -3.91 -12.17
CA THR A 153 -15.54 -3.23 -12.58
C THR A 153 -14.32 -4.10 -12.31
N PRO A 154 -13.32 -4.12 -13.21
CA PRO A 154 -12.01 -4.71 -12.91
C PRO A 154 -11.27 -3.86 -11.87
N LEU A 155 -10.12 -4.35 -11.40
CA LEU A 155 -9.22 -3.58 -10.53
C LEU A 155 -8.82 -2.25 -11.20
N THR A 156 -9.30 -1.14 -10.63
CA THR A 156 -9.03 0.22 -11.12
C THR A 156 -8.69 1.16 -9.98
N GLU A 157 -7.89 2.19 -10.26
CA GLU A 157 -7.56 3.27 -9.34
C GLU A 157 -8.52 4.46 -9.49
N ASP A 158 -9.38 4.47 -10.53
CA ASP A 158 -10.30 5.56 -10.83
C ASP A 158 -11.63 5.41 -10.06
N PRO A 159 -11.89 6.27 -9.05
CA PRO A 159 -13.10 6.22 -8.25
C PRO A 159 -14.36 6.61 -9.05
N ASN A 160 -14.23 7.37 -10.14
CA ASN A 160 -15.37 7.84 -10.93
C ASN A 160 -15.99 6.70 -11.74
N ILE A 161 -15.14 5.81 -12.26
CA ILE A 161 -15.59 4.58 -12.94
C ILE A 161 -16.42 3.76 -11.95
N ILE A 162 -15.88 3.47 -10.77
CA ILE A 162 -16.57 2.65 -9.77
C ILE A 162 -17.88 3.30 -9.34
N ARG A 163 -17.88 4.62 -9.08
CA ARG A 163 -19.09 5.38 -8.73
C ARG A 163 -20.21 5.20 -9.75
N THR A 164 -19.89 5.39 -11.02
CA THR A 164 -20.85 5.31 -12.14
C THR A 164 -21.54 3.95 -12.17
N TYR A 165 -20.79 2.86 -12.03
CA TYR A 165 -21.37 1.53 -12.04
C TYR A 165 -22.06 1.15 -10.73
N LEU A 166 -21.52 1.55 -9.57
CA LEU A 166 -22.07 1.26 -8.25
C LEU A 166 -23.46 1.88 -8.06
N GLU A 167 -23.68 3.10 -8.56
CA GLU A 167 -24.97 3.78 -8.51
C GLU A 167 -26.04 3.09 -9.40
N GLY A 168 -25.61 2.36 -10.43
CA GLY A 168 -26.48 1.57 -11.31
C GLY A 168 -26.86 0.18 -10.79
N LEU A 169 -26.34 -0.25 -9.63
CA LEU A 169 -26.60 -1.59 -9.09
C LEU A 169 -27.95 -1.67 -8.37
N THR A 170 -28.92 -2.33 -8.99
CA THR A 170 -30.24 -2.65 -8.41
C THR A 170 -30.55 -4.16 -8.51
N PRO A 171 -31.40 -4.73 -7.65
CA PRO A 171 -31.72 -6.16 -7.70
C PRO A 171 -32.29 -6.65 -9.04
N GLU A 172 -32.91 -5.77 -9.81
CA GLU A 172 -33.57 -6.09 -11.08
C GLU A 172 -32.57 -6.40 -12.21
N ILE A 173 -31.32 -5.93 -12.11
CA ILE A 173 -30.29 -6.19 -13.13
C ILE A 173 -29.71 -7.60 -13.00
N MET A 174 -29.90 -8.26 -11.86
CA MET A 174 -29.31 -9.58 -11.59
C MET A 174 -30.09 -10.68 -12.34
N PRO A 175 -29.43 -11.55 -13.12
CA PRO A 175 -30.12 -12.59 -13.89
C PRO A 175 -30.87 -13.60 -13.02
N ASN A 176 -30.22 -14.05 -11.94
CA ASN A 176 -30.73 -15.08 -11.04
C ASN A 176 -30.92 -14.51 -9.65
N ALA A 177 -32.09 -14.74 -9.05
CA ALA A 177 -32.33 -14.43 -7.64
C ALA A 177 -31.72 -15.51 -6.73
N GLY A 178 -31.14 -15.10 -5.60
CA GLY A 178 -30.56 -16.01 -4.62
C GLY A 178 -29.48 -15.36 -3.77
N ASP A 179 -28.70 -16.19 -3.06
CA ASP A 179 -27.58 -15.75 -2.22
C ASP A 179 -26.39 -16.71 -2.38
N ARG A 180 -25.62 -16.50 -3.44
CA ARG A 180 -24.45 -17.28 -3.87
C ARG A 180 -23.16 -16.49 -3.63
N ALA A 181 -22.88 -16.22 -2.35
CA ALA A 181 -21.64 -15.58 -1.93
C ALA A 181 -20.38 -16.42 -2.24
N ASP A 182 -20.54 -17.73 -2.40
CA ASP A 182 -19.51 -18.68 -2.84
C ASP A 182 -19.01 -18.36 -4.27
N LEU A 183 -19.92 -18.05 -5.20
CA LEU A 183 -19.56 -17.65 -6.56
C LEU A 183 -18.83 -16.30 -6.56
N ALA A 184 -19.28 -15.36 -5.73
CA ALA A 184 -18.62 -14.07 -5.56
C ALA A 184 -17.20 -14.23 -5.00
N LEU A 185 -17.00 -15.13 -4.03
CA LEU A 185 -15.69 -15.46 -3.49
C LEU A 185 -14.77 -16.08 -4.55
N GLY A 186 -15.27 -17.00 -5.37
CA GLY A 186 -14.52 -17.58 -6.48
C GLY A 186 -14.06 -16.52 -7.48
N LEU A 187 -14.98 -15.65 -7.92
CA LEU A 187 -14.68 -14.57 -8.85
C LEU A 187 -13.71 -13.54 -8.28
N ALA A 188 -13.83 -13.22 -6.98
CA ALA A 188 -12.93 -12.32 -6.28
C ALA A 188 -11.50 -12.87 -6.21
N GLN A 189 -11.33 -14.16 -5.95
CA GLN A 189 -10.01 -14.80 -5.96
C GLN A 189 -9.38 -14.75 -7.34
N VAL A 190 -10.13 -15.09 -8.39
CA VAL A 190 -9.66 -15.00 -9.79
C VAL A 190 -9.31 -13.57 -10.19
N GLU A 191 -10.01 -12.56 -9.66
CA GLU A 191 -9.65 -11.17 -9.93
C GLU A 191 -8.39 -10.73 -9.19
N LEU A 192 -8.17 -11.22 -7.97
CA LEU A 192 -6.97 -10.92 -7.20
C LEU A 192 -5.71 -11.56 -7.76
N THR A 193 -5.78 -12.73 -8.39
CA THR A 193 -4.60 -13.36 -9.03
C THR A 193 -4.05 -12.54 -10.21
N LYS A 194 -4.82 -11.58 -10.74
CA LYS A 194 -4.36 -10.62 -11.75
C LYS A 194 -3.52 -9.48 -11.16
N SER A 195 -3.48 -9.39 -9.83
CA SER A 195 -2.62 -8.44 -9.12
C SER A 195 -1.42 -9.16 -8.53
N GLU A 196 -0.25 -8.55 -8.66
CA GLU A 196 0.99 -9.06 -8.07
C GLU A 196 1.05 -8.81 -6.56
N THR A 197 0.24 -7.87 -6.07
CA THR A 197 0.14 -7.55 -4.64
C THR A 197 -1.02 -8.32 -4.01
N PRO A 198 -0.79 -9.02 -2.89
CA PRO A 198 -1.88 -9.62 -2.14
C PRO A 198 -2.88 -8.56 -1.69
N GLY A 199 -4.16 -8.84 -1.94
CA GLY A 199 -5.27 -7.95 -1.63
C GLY A 199 -6.14 -8.47 -0.49
N ALA A 200 -7.28 -7.82 -0.30
CA ALA A 200 -8.33 -8.28 0.60
C ALA A 200 -9.67 -8.31 -0.14
N ILE A 201 -10.61 -9.11 0.39
CA ILE A 201 -11.97 -9.22 -0.14
C ILE A 201 -12.93 -8.61 0.88
N LEU A 202 -13.69 -7.60 0.48
CA LEU A 202 -14.76 -6.99 1.26
C LEU A 202 -16.10 -7.51 0.74
N VAL A 203 -16.79 -8.32 1.52
CA VAL A 203 -18.14 -8.79 1.19
C VAL A 203 -19.14 -7.91 1.93
N VAL A 204 -19.93 -7.15 1.18
CA VAL A 204 -20.95 -6.23 1.69
C VAL A 204 -22.31 -6.92 1.59
N LEU A 205 -22.92 -7.21 2.74
CA LEU A 205 -24.10 -8.06 2.84
C LEU A 205 -25.03 -7.62 3.97
N ASP A 206 -26.28 -8.05 3.93
CA ASP A 206 -27.25 -7.88 5.00
C ASP A 206 -27.59 -9.19 5.73
N ASP A 207 -27.60 -10.30 5.01
CA ASP A 207 -27.66 -11.67 5.55
C ASP A 207 -26.70 -12.62 4.80
N PHE A 208 -26.47 -13.81 5.37
CA PHE A 208 -25.55 -14.80 4.80
C PHE A 208 -26.14 -16.21 4.83
N ASN A 209 -26.29 -16.81 3.64
CA ASN A 209 -26.73 -18.19 3.48
C ASN A 209 -25.73 -19.20 4.09
N PRO A 210 -26.14 -20.02 5.08
CA PRO A 210 -25.28 -21.01 5.74
C PRO A 210 -24.68 -22.05 4.79
N ALA A 211 -25.29 -22.31 3.63
CA ALA A 211 -24.75 -23.24 2.62
C ALA A 211 -23.37 -22.77 2.10
N ASN A 212 -23.10 -21.47 2.13
CA ASN A 212 -21.86 -20.90 1.63
C ASN A 212 -20.70 -21.01 2.63
N VAL A 213 -20.95 -21.34 3.90
CA VAL A 213 -19.90 -21.41 4.95
C VAL A 213 -18.77 -22.34 4.54
N ALA A 214 -19.08 -23.50 3.95
CA ALA A 214 -18.08 -24.48 3.52
C ALA A 214 -17.08 -23.88 2.52
N ALA A 215 -17.57 -23.15 1.50
CA ALA A 215 -16.72 -22.51 0.50
C ALA A 215 -15.74 -21.48 1.10
N PHE A 216 -16.18 -20.74 2.12
CA PHE A 216 -15.32 -19.77 2.82
C PHE A 216 -14.35 -20.42 3.82
N SER A 217 -14.64 -21.65 4.26
CA SER A 217 -13.87 -22.39 5.27
C SER A 217 -12.78 -23.26 4.64
N GLU A 218 -13.10 -24.01 3.60
CA GLU A 218 -12.20 -24.98 2.96
C GLU A 218 -10.98 -24.30 2.32
N ALA A 219 -11.17 -23.09 1.76
CA ALA A 219 -10.10 -22.31 1.13
C ALA A 219 -9.36 -21.37 2.11
N ALA A 220 -9.66 -21.39 3.41
CA ALA A 220 -9.26 -20.32 4.33
C ALA A 220 -7.75 -20.10 4.50
N ALA A 221 -6.95 -21.16 4.35
CA ALA A 221 -5.50 -21.10 4.53
C ALA A 221 -4.74 -20.45 3.36
N ASP A 222 -5.26 -20.60 2.13
CA ASP A 222 -4.59 -20.15 0.90
C ASP A 222 -5.29 -18.92 0.28
N ARG A 223 -6.43 -18.50 0.86
CA ARG A 223 -7.19 -17.36 0.34
C ARG A 223 -6.78 -16.03 0.97
N PRO A 224 -6.99 -14.92 0.24
CA PRO A 224 -6.94 -13.58 0.81
C PRO A 224 -7.91 -13.41 1.99
N PRO A 225 -7.58 -12.54 2.96
CA PRO A 225 -8.45 -12.27 4.09
C PRO A 225 -9.78 -11.67 3.63
N VAL A 226 -10.86 -12.17 4.24
CA VAL A 226 -12.23 -11.75 3.94
C VAL A 226 -12.75 -10.87 5.06
N ILE A 227 -13.31 -9.73 4.69
CA ILE A 227 -13.95 -8.79 5.60
C ILE A 227 -15.43 -8.79 5.26
N PHE A 228 -16.27 -9.26 6.17
CA PHE A 228 -17.72 -9.17 6.05
C PHE A 228 -18.16 -7.82 6.61
N PHE A 229 -18.72 -6.97 5.76
CA PHE A 229 -19.30 -5.69 6.16
C PHE A 229 -20.83 -5.81 6.17
N VAL A 230 -21.38 -5.86 7.37
CA VAL A 230 -22.80 -6.17 7.59
C VAL A 230 -23.62 -4.89 7.60
N ILE A 231 -24.49 -4.75 6.60
CA ILE A 231 -25.41 -3.63 6.40
C ILE A 231 -26.78 -4.04 6.95
N GLY A 232 -26.96 -3.91 8.25
CA GLY A 232 -28.19 -4.24 8.94
C GLY A 232 -28.10 -3.97 10.44
N PRO A 233 -29.19 -4.15 11.18
CA PRO A 233 -29.22 -3.94 12.62
C PRO A 233 -28.46 -5.08 13.35
N GLN A 234 -27.13 -4.96 13.39
CA GLN A 234 -26.13 -5.77 14.12
C GLN A 234 -25.81 -7.17 13.58
N ALA A 235 -24.52 -7.46 13.33
CA ALA A 235 -23.98 -8.79 12.99
C ALA A 235 -24.09 -9.83 14.11
N SER A 236 -24.55 -9.44 15.30
CA SER A 236 -25.01 -10.32 16.37
C SER A 236 -25.96 -11.43 15.88
N GLU A 237 -26.61 -11.23 14.73
CA GLU A 237 -27.59 -12.12 14.11
C GLU A 237 -26.99 -13.13 13.11
N LEU A 238 -25.69 -13.10 12.82
CA LEU A 238 -25.02 -13.99 11.86
C LEU A 238 -23.92 -14.86 12.53
N PRO A 239 -24.26 -15.74 13.50
CA PRO A 239 -23.29 -16.57 14.21
C PRO A 239 -22.46 -17.47 13.28
N GLN A 240 -23.01 -17.82 12.11
CA GLN A 240 -22.32 -18.61 11.10
C GLN A 240 -21.06 -17.93 10.53
N LEU A 241 -20.97 -16.60 10.56
CA LEU A 241 -19.78 -15.88 10.08
C LEU A 241 -18.59 -15.99 11.04
N SER A 242 -18.87 -16.06 12.36
CA SER A 242 -17.83 -16.13 13.39
C SER A 242 -17.01 -17.43 13.34
N GLY A 243 -17.54 -18.47 12.71
CA GLY A 243 -16.86 -19.76 12.53
C GLY A 243 -15.92 -19.82 11.33
N ILE A 244 -15.89 -18.78 10.47
CA ILE A 244 -15.11 -18.79 9.23
C ILE A 244 -13.66 -18.35 9.54
N PRO A 245 -12.64 -19.22 9.35
CA PRO A 245 -11.25 -18.87 9.59
C PRO A 245 -10.75 -17.79 8.62
N ASN A 246 -9.71 -17.03 8.98
CA ASN A 246 -9.16 -15.96 8.12
C ASN A 246 -10.25 -14.99 7.60
N SER A 247 -11.24 -14.71 8.44
CA SER A 247 -12.32 -13.78 8.15
C SER A 247 -12.58 -12.87 9.34
N SER A 248 -13.21 -11.74 9.07
CA SER A 248 -13.42 -10.73 10.08
C SER A 248 -14.72 -9.98 9.81
N ILE A 249 -15.47 -9.68 10.86
CA ILE A 249 -16.79 -9.05 10.75
C ILE A 249 -16.68 -7.58 11.17
N VAL A 250 -17.30 -6.69 10.39
CA VAL A 250 -17.44 -5.26 10.68
C VAL A 250 -18.91 -4.90 10.54
N ASP A 251 -19.47 -4.30 11.57
CA ASP A 251 -20.83 -3.78 11.58
C ASP A 251 -20.91 -2.40 10.98
N LEU A 252 -22.03 -2.08 10.34
CA LEU A 252 -22.36 -0.73 9.95
C LEU A 252 -22.43 0.18 11.18
N THR A 253 -21.65 1.27 11.17
CA THR A 253 -21.70 2.29 12.21
C THR A 253 -22.24 3.61 11.67
N PRO A 254 -22.97 4.40 12.50
CA PRO A 254 -23.42 5.74 12.10
C PRO A 254 -22.27 6.71 11.84
N ASP A 255 -21.11 6.48 12.46
CA ASP A 255 -19.86 7.20 12.24
C ASP A 255 -18.92 6.43 11.30
N ASP A 256 -17.69 6.90 11.17
CA ASP A 256 -16.66 6.33 10.30
C ASP A 256 -15.80 5.23 10.95
N SER A 257 -16.21 4.75 12.13
CA SER A 257 -15.44 3.75 12.86
C SER A 257 -15.41 2.41 12.14
N ASP A 258 -16.48 2.03 11.44
CA ASP A 258 -16.56 0.89 10.52
C ASP A 258 -15.53 0.98 9.39
N LEU A 259 -15.49 2.10 8.67
CA LEU A 259 -14.54 2.34 7.58
C LEU A 259 -13.10 2.28 8.09
N THR A 260 -12.84 2.85 9.26
CA THR A 260 -11.53 2.83 9.92
C THR A 260 -11.14 1.41 10.36
N GLN A 261 -12.10 0.54 10.71
CA GLN A 261 -11.84 -0.86 11.00
C GLN A 261 -11.52 -1.65 9.72
N ILE A 262 -12.30 -1.46 8.66
CA ILE A 262 -12.07 -2.10 7.36
C ILE A 262 -10.68 -1.72 6.85
N GLU A 263 -10.34 -0.44 6.81
CA GLU A 263 -9.05 0.04 6.34
C GLU A 263 -7.88 -0.58 7.11
N ARG A 264 -7.95 -0.56 8.45
CA ARG A 264 -6.90 -1.17 9.30
C ARG A 264 -6.70 -2.65 9.00
N ARG A 265 -7.78 -3.39 8.74
CA ARG A 265 -7.73 -4.83 8.43
C ARG A 265 -7.17 -5.10 7.02
N VAL A 266 -7.52 -4.26 6.05
CA VAL A 266 -6.93 -4.36 4.70
C VAL A 266 -5.44 -4.01 4.73
N VAL A 267 -5.03 -3.01 5.52
CA VAL A 267 -3.62 -2.65 5.69
C VAL A 267 -2.85 -3.74 6.45
N SER A 268 -3.43 -4.36 7.49
CA SER A 268 -2.76 -5.47 8.18
C SER A 268 -2.57 -6.66 7.27
N ALA A 269 -3.60 -7.04 6.52
CA ALA A 269 -3.53 -8.09 5.51
C ALA A 269 -2.40 -7.85 4.49
N TYR A 270 -2.29 -6.61 4.00
CA TYR A 270 -1.22 -6.22 3.09
C TYR A 270 0.16 -6.32 3.73
N ARG A 271 0.31 -5.90 4.99
CA ARG A 271 1.59 -5.98 5.72
C ARG A 271 2.01 -7.42 5.94
N ASP A 272 1.09 -8.30 6.34
CA ASP A 272 1.39 -9.71 6.57
C ASP A 272 1.86 -10.38 5.27
N ALA A 273 1.20 -10.06 4.16
CA ALA A 273 1.64 -10.45 2.82
C ALA A 273 3.03 -9.89 2.45
N LEU A 274 3.29 -8.61 2.72
CA LEU A 274 4.58 -7.98 2.43
C LEU A 274 5.71 -8.57 3.28
N LEU A 275 5.42 -8.97 4.52
CA LEU A 275 6.38 -9.66 5.39
C LEU A 275 6.76 -11.04 4.84
N ALA A 276 5.86 -11.71 4.12
CA ALA A 276 6.14 -12.99 3.46
C ALA A 276 7.00 -12.82 2.19
N ASP A 277 6.93 -11.68 1.51
CA ASP A 277 7.72 -11.40 0.31
C ASP A 277 9.20 -11.18 0.64
N THR A 278 10.06 -12.15 0.30
CA THR A 278 11.51 -12.14 0.58
C THR A 278 12.30 -11.12 -0.23
N SER A 279 11.73 -10.50 -1.26
CA SER A 279 12.42 -9.53 -2.12
C SER A 279 12.61 -8.14 -1.46
N GLN A 280 11.73 -7.78 -0.52
CA GLN A 280 11.70 -6.44 0.09
C GLN A 280 12.77 -6.26 1.17
N THR A 281 13.40 -5.08 1.21
CA THR A 281 14.42 -4.71 2.20
C THR A 281 13.80 -4.47 3.58
N TRP A 282 14.58 -4.70 4.64
CA TRP A 282 14.11 -4.53 6.02
C TRP A 282 14.25 -3.08 6.49
N ASP A 283 13.23 -2.59 7.21
CA ASP A 283 13.19 -1.24 7.78
C ASP A 283 13.87 -1.22 9.16
N ASP A 284 14.93 -0.42 9.31
CA ASP A 284 15.72 -0.33 10.55
C ASP A 284 14.95 0.45 11.64
N ARG A 285 14.56 -0.25 12.71
CA ARG A 285 13.84 0.35 13.85
C ARG A 285 14.76 0.71 15.02
N GLY A 286 16.07 0.66 14.84
CA GLY A 286 17.08 0.96 15.87
C GLY A 286 17.02 2.38 16.41
N TRP A 287 16.54 3.35 15.60
CA TRP A 287 16.38 4.74 16.02
C TRP A 287 15.40 4.90 17.20
N LEU A 288 14.46 3.97 17.42
CA LEU A 288 13.55 3.99 18.56
C LEU A 288 14.29 3.94 19.90
N LEU A 289 15.47 3.29 19.94
CA LEU A 289 16.31 3.20 21.13
C LEU A 289 17.09 4.51 21.41
N ALA A 290 17.14 5.43 20.46
CA ALA A 290 17.75 6.74 20.65
C ALA A 290 16.92 7.62 21.61
N TRP A 291 15.58 7.50 21.61
CA TRP A 291 14.70 8.25 22.52
C TRP A 291 14.95 7.96 24.01
N PRO A 292 14.91 6.70 24.49
CA PRO A 292 15.23 6.41 25.88
C PRO A 292 16.69 6.74 26.22
N ALA A 293 17.62 6.58 25.27
CA ALA A 293 19.01 7.01 25.45
C ALA A 293 19.11 8.54 25.65
N ALA A 294 18.39 9.33 24.86
CA ALA A 294 18.32 10.79 25.00
C ALA A 294 17.70 11.21 26.34
N LEU A 295 16.64 10.53 26.79
CA LEU A 295 16.02 10.80 28.09
C LEU A 295 16.99 10.51 29.26
N LEU A 296 17.79 9.46 29.16
CA LEU A 296 18.84 9.16 30.14
C LEU A 296 19.99 10.18 30.09
N LEU A 297 20.33 10.70 28.89
CA LEU A 297 21.31 11.78 28.74
C LEU A 297 20.87 13.07 29.45
N LEU A 298 19.56 13.35 29.53
CA LEU A 298 19.06 14.53 30.25
C LEU A 298 19.44 14.52 31.75
N LEU A 299 19.60 13.34 32.36
CA LEU A 299 20.04 13.23 33.76
C LEU A 299 21.44 13.80 34.00
N TRP A 300 22.25 13.95 32.94
CA TRP A 300 23.62 14.47 33.03
C TRP A 300 23.68 16.00 33.08
N PHE A 301 22.57 16.69 32.83
CA PHE A 301 22.43 18.12 33.13
C PHE A 301 22.28 18.39 34.64
N ARG A 302 22.10 17.34 35.46
CA ARG A 302 22.03 17.47 36.92
C ARG A 302 23.40 17.79 37.52
N ARG A 303 23.45 18.80 38.40
CA ARG A 303 24.66 19.19 39.14
C ARG A 303 25.23 18.00 39.92
N GLY A 304 26.49 17.63 39.63
CA GLY A 304 27.18 16.46 40.21
C GLY A 304 27.25 15.21 39.31
N TRP A 305 26.62 15.22 38.13
CA TRP A 305 26.62 14.13 37.15
C TRP A 305 27.57 14.39 35.97
N VAL A 306 28.68 15.10 36.21
CA VAL A 306 29.62 15.50 35.15
C VAL A 306 30.63 14.38 34.91
N VAL A 307 30.43 13.62 33.84
CA VAL A 307 31.53 12.92 33.18
C VAL A 307 32.34 13.99 32.43
N GLN A 308 33.68 13.91 32.47
CA GLN A 308 34.55 14.86 31.77
C GLN A 308 34.40 14.68 30.24
N TRP A 309 33.36 15.29 29.68
CA TRP A 309 32.93 15.19 28.28
C TRP A 309 33.87 15.81 27.26
N VAL A 310 34.93 16.50 27.70
CA VAL A 310 35.86 17.24 26.83
C VAL A 310 36.44 16.34 25.74
N LEU A 311 36.65 15.04 26.02
CA LEU A 311 37.19 14.09 25.05
C LEU A 311 36.14 13.53 24.07
N ALA A 312 34.87 13.45 24.46
CA ALA A 312 33.80 13.00 23.56
C ALA A 312 33.34 14.15 22.64
N PHE A 313 33.29 15.38 23.15
CA PHE A 313 33.01 16.57 22.32
C PHE A 313 34.11 16.81 21.30
N ALA A 314 35.37 16.51 21.64
CA ALA A 314 36.50 16.56 20.70
C ALA A 314 36.44 15.47 19.60
N LEU A 315 35.70 14.38 19.81
CA LEU A 315 35.47 13.34 18.80
C LEU A 315 34.24 13.64 17.90
N ILE A 316 33.40 14.60 18.29
CA ILE A 316 32.24 15.10 17.53
C ILE A 316 32.64 16.44 16.87
N LEU A 317 33.82 16.50 16.25
CA LEU A 317 34.10 17.51 15.24
C LEU A 317 33.52 16.96 13.93
N PRO A 318 32.30 17.37 13.51
CA PRO A 318 31.81 16.95 12.22
C PRO A 318 32.75 17.52 11.16
N ALA A 319 33.22 16.66 10.25
CA ALA A 319 33.67 17.12 8.95
C ALA A 319 32.53 17.98 8.39
N ALA A 320 32.79 19.27 8.19
CA ALA A 320 31.82 20.27 7.81
C ALA A 320 30.95 19.75 6.65
N ARG A 321 29.70 19.41 6.94
CA ARG A 321 28.68 19.25 5.91
C ARG A 321 28.20 20.65 5.53
N PRO A 322 27.89 20.91 4.26
CA PRO A 322 27.33 22.19 3.85
C PRO A 322 26.03 22.44 4.62
N ALA A 323 25.98 23.55 5.36
CA ALA A 323 24.79 23.99 6.05
C ALA A 323 23.78 24.48 5.00
N HIS A 324 22.64 23.81 4.91
CA HIS A 324 21.47 24.32 4.17
C HIS A 324 20.64 25.22 5.09
N ALA A 325 19.88 26.15 4.52
CA ALA A 325 19.11 27.14 5.25
C ALA A 325 17.99 26.48 6.06
N GLU A 326 18.23 26.25 7.36
CA GLU A 326 17.35 25.51 8.25
C GLU A 326 16.12 26.34 8.68
N GLY A 327 14.93 25.79 8.40
CA GLY A 327 13.73 26.11 9.17
C GLY A 327 13.70 25.31 10.47
N TRP A 328 12.90 25.74 11.46
CA TRP A 328 12.76 25.00 12.74
C TRP A 328 12.25 23.55 12.54
N VAL A 329 11.63 23.24 11.39
CA VAL A 329 11.14 21.92 11.02
C VAL A 329 12.29 20.93 10.78
N ASP A 330 13.42 21.39 10.21
CA ASP A 330 14.60 20.55 9.91
C ASP A 330 15.27 19.99 11.16
N TRP A 331 15.04 20.61 12.32
CA TRP A 331 15.52 20.12 13.61
C TRP A 331 14.78 18.87 14.09
N PHE A 332 13.54 18.68 13.63
CA PHE A 332 12.68 17.59 14.07
C PHE A 332 12.45 16.53 12.99
N PHE A 333 12.54 16.90 11.72
CA PHE A 333 12.25 16.01 10.59
C PHE A 333 13.36 16.03 9.55
N THR A 334 13.79 14.84 9.12
CA THR A 334 14.72 14.72 8.00
C THR A 334 14.06 15.19 6.71
N ALA A 335 14.85 15.54 5.70
CA ALA A 335 14.34 15.92 4.38
C ALA A 335 13.42 14.84 3.80
N ASP A 336 13.78 13.55 3.89
CA ASP A 336 12.91 12.44 3.48
C ASP A 336 11.60 12.35 4.29
N GLN A 337 11.61 12.67 5.59
CA GLN A 337 10.38 12.67 6.39
C GLN A 337 9.46 13.84 6.03
N GLN A 338 10.04 14.99 5.69
CA GLN A 338 9.30 16.13 5.17
C GLN A 338 8.74 15.82 3.78
N ALA A 339 9.56 15.24 2.91
CA ALA A 339 9.18 14.75 1.58
C ALA A 339 8.03 13.74 1.66
N GLN A 340 8.10 12.78 2.58
CA GLN A 340 7.04 11.79 2.78
C GLN A 340 5.72 12.46 3.21
N ARG A 341 5.77 13.52 4.02
CA ARG A 341 4.57 14.28 4.37
C ARG A 341 3.99 15.02 3.17
N ALA A 342 4.84 15.70 2.40
CA ALA A 342 4.42 16.35 1.15
C ALA A 342 3.77 15.32 0.21
N TYR A 343 4.42 14.16 0.03
CA TYR A 343 3.92 13.04 -0.75
C TYR A 343 2.56 12.55 -0.26
N ASN A 344 2.39 12.31 1.04
CA ASN A 344 1.13 11.86 1.63
C ASN A 344 0.01 12.90 1.48
N ASN A 345 0.37 14.18 1.47
CA ASN A 345 -0.55 15.29 1.20
C ASN A 345 -0.84 15.47 -0.30
N LYS A 346 -0.28 14.61 -1.16
CA LYS A 346 -0.37 14.63 -2.63
C LYS A 346 0.36 15.81 -3.30
N ASP A 347 1.25 16.48 -2.57
CA ASP A 347 2.18 17.44 -3.14
C ASP A 347 3.44 16.72 -3.64
N PHE A 348 3.31 16.08 -4.80
CA PHE A 348 4.38 15.27 -5.38
C PHE A 348 5.54 16.12 -5.93
N ALA A 349 5.29 17.38 -6.27
CA ALA A 349 6.31 18.28 -6.77
C ALA A 349 7.26 18.71 -5.64
N GLU A 350 6.70 19.13 -4.49
CA GLU A 350 7.49 19.42 -3.29
C GLU A 350 8.20 18.17 -2.77
N ALA A 351 7.51 17.03 -2.73
CA ALA A 351 8.11 15.76 -2.29
C ALA A 351 9.36 15.39 -3.11
N ALA A 352 9.30 15.57 -4.44
CA ALA A 352 10.41 15.29 -5.33
C ALA A 352 11.64 16.18 -5.07
N GLU A 353 11.45 17.40 -4.56
CA GLU A 353 12.57 18.29 -4.22
C GLU A 353 13.19 17.95 -2.86
N LEU A 354 12.39 17.41 -1.94
CA LEU A 354 12.80 17.12 -0.58
C LEU A 354 13.42 15.72 -0.40
N PHE A 355 13.03 14.72 -1.20
CA PHE A 355 13.57 13.37 -1.07
C PHE A 355 15.09 13.32 -1.40
N GLN A 356 15.87 12.86 -0.43
CA GLN A 356 17.27 12.48 -0.61
C GLN A 356 17.40 11.02 -1.07
N ASP A 357 16.45 10.16 -0.69
CA ASP A 357 16.35 8.80 -1.24
C ASP A 357 16.04 8.86 -2.75
N THR A 358 16.92 8.27 -3.55
CA THR A 358 16.86 8.40 -5.02
C THR A 358 15.63 7.70 -5.62
N ASP A 359 15.21 6.56 -5.07
CA ASP A 359 14.06 5.81 -5.59
C ASP A 359 12.75 6.55 -5.29
N TRP A 360 12.59 7.06 -4.06
CA TRP A 360 11.43 7.87 -3.69
C TRP A 360 11.38 9.21 -4.42
N ARG A 361 12.54 9.84 -4.64
CA ARG A 361 12.62 11.05 -5.46
C ARG A 361 12.16 10.79 -6.88
N ALA A 362 12.68 9.74 -7.52
CA ALA A 362 12.29 9.35 -8.88
C ALA A 362 10.78 9.03 -8.97
N TYR A 363 10.24 8.38 -7.94
CA TYR A 363 8.82 8.08 -7.88
C TYR A 363 7.94 9.32 -7.70
N ALA A 364 8.36 10.27 -6.85
CA ALA A 364 7.67 11.55 -6.69
C ALA A 364 7.73 12.39 -7.99
N GLN A 365 8.84 12.37 -8.73
CA GLN A 365 8.95 12.96 -10.07
C GLN A 365 7.97 12.30 -11.04
N PHE A 366 7.88 10.96 -11.03
CA PHE A 366 6.93 10.23 -11.86
C PHE A 366 5.47 10.61 -11.53
N LYS A 367 5.10 10.68 -10.24
CA LYS A 367 3.76 11.06 -9.79
C LYS A 367 3.40 12.52 -10.08
N SER A 368 4.39 13.41 -10.09
CA SER A 368 4.21 14.81 -10.49
C SER A 368 4.19 15.02 -12.02
N GLY A 369 4.33 13.95 -12.82
CA GLY A 369 4.30 14.01 -14.28
C GLY A 369 5.63 14.41 -14.92
N LYS A 370 6.71 14.56 -14.13
CA LYS A 370 8.07 14.84 -14.60
C LYS A 370 8.75 13.55 -15.08
N TYR A 371 8.16 12.91 -16.09
CA TYR A 371 8.57 11.57 -16.53
C TYR A 371 10.01 11.49 -17.07
N GLU A 372 10.48 12.56 -17.71
CA GLU A 372 11.86 12.61 -18.19
C GLU A 372 12.86 12.60 -17.02
N GLU A 373 12.69 13.51 -16.07
CA GLU A 373 13.52 13.58 -14.85
C GLU A 373 13.44 12.31 -14.03
N ALA A 374 12.26 11.69 -13.94
CA ALA A 374 12.06 10.42 -13.25
C ALA A 374 12.88 9.30 -13.90
N SER A 375 12.86 9.19 -15.23
CA SER A 375 13.63 8.17 -15.96
C SER A 375 15.14 8.35 -15.76
N GLU A 376 15.64 9.59 -15.80
CA GLU A 376 17.03 9.91 -15.50
C GLU A 376 17.39 9.56 -14.06
N THR A 377 16.54 9.90 -13.10
CA THR A 377 16.79 9.66 -11.68
C THR A 377 16.81 8.16 -11.36
N TYR A 378 15.87 7.39 -11.91
CA TYR A 378 15.87 5.92 -11.81
C TYR A 378 17.11 5.29 -12.46
N SER A 379 17.65 5.89 -13.52
CA SER A 379 18.82 5.33 -14.22
C SER A 379 20.07 5.23 -13.33
N PHE A 380 20.17 6.06 -12.29
CA PHE A 380 21.26 6.05 -11.31
C PHE A 380 21.17 4.93 -10.27
N VAL A 381 20.05 4.19 -10.21
CA VAL A 381 19.83 3.13 -9.23
C VAL A 381 19.95 1.74 -9.88
N GLU A 382 20.79 0.88 -9.29
CA GLU A 382 21.14 -0.43 -9.84
C GLU A 382 20.21 -1.57 -9.40
N THR A 383 18.94 -1.29 -9.14
CA THR A 383 17.93 -2.29 -8.73
C THR A 383 16.99 -2.68 -9.88
N ALA A 384 16.38 -3.86 -9.82
CA ALA A 384 15.37 -4.27 -10.80
C ALA A 384 14.17 -3.31 -10.77
N ASP A 385 13.72 -2.93 -9.57
CA ASP A 385 12.65 -1.96 -9.35
C ASP A 385 12.93 -0.62 -10.01
N ALA A 386 14.11 -0.04 -9.83
CA ALA A 386 14.46 1.22 -10.48
C ALA A 386 14.42 1.12 -12.01
N ALA A 387 14.85 0.00 -12.59
CA ALA A 387 14.75 -0.23 -14.04
C ALA A 387 13.29 -0.36 -14.51
N ILE A 388 12.39 -0.93 -13.69
CA ILE A 388 10.95 -0.92 -13.96
C ILE A 388 10.41 0.53 -13.90
N GLY A 389 10.78 1.31 -12.89
CA GLY A 389 10.41 2.72 -12.75
C GLY A 389 10.88 3.57 -13.93
N GLU A 390 12.12 3.36 -14.39
CA GLU A 390 12.70 3.94 -15.60
C GLU A 390 11.84 3.60 -16.83
N GLY A 391 11.48 2.32 -17.00
CA GLY A 391 10.66 1.84 -18.12
C GLY A 391 9.25 2.43 -18.13
N LEU A 392 8.58 2.48 -16.96
CA LEU A 392 7.27 3.12 -16.81
C LEU A 392 7.32 4.61 -17.14
N SER A 393 8.39 5.29 -16.71
CA SER A 393 8.63 6.71 -16.99
C SER A 393 8.79 6.95 -18.50
N HIS A 394 9.58 6.12 -19.19
CA HIS A 394 9.73 6.19 -20.64
C HIS A 394 8.41 5.94 -21.39
N LEU A 395 7.60 4.95 -20.97
CA LEU A 395 6.29 4.70 -21.56
C LEU A 395 5.38 5.93 -21.46
N ARG A 396 5.33 6.57 -20.28
CA ARG A 396 4.54 7.78 -20.06
C ARG A 396 5.05 8.97 -20.87
N ASN A 397 6.37 9.05 -21.11
CA ASN A 397 6.97 10.04 -21.99
C ASN A 397 6.96 9.63 -23.49
N ARG A 398 6.19 8.60 -23.87
CA ARG A 398 6.06 8.07 -25.25
C ARG A 398 7.37 7.56 -25.88
N LYS A 399 8.39 7.32 -25.07
CA LYS A 399 9.67 6.71 -25.48
C LYS A 399 9.61 5.19 -25.40
N TYR A 400 8.72 4.59 -26.19
CA TYR A 400 8.34 3.19 -26.02
C TYR A 400 9.50 2.19 -26.15
N ARG A 401 10.43 2.43 -27.08
CA ARG A 401 11.63 1.59 -27.26
C ARG A 401 12.58 1.68 -26.07
N ASP A 402 12.74 2.86 -25.48
CA ASP A 402 13.56 3.04 -24.29
C ASP A 402 12.91 2.32 -23.10
N GLY A 403 11.58 2.37 -23.00
CA GLY A 403 10.80 1.61 -22.02
C GLY A 403 11.01 0.09 -22.13
N VAL A 404 10.98 -0.46 -23.35
CA VAL A 404 11.28 -1.89 -23.59
C VAL A 404 12.66 -2.26 -23.07
N ARG A 405 13.70 -1.47 -23.39
CA ARG A 405 15.07 -1.74 -22.92
C ARG A 405 15.19 -1.68 -21.40
N ALA A 406 14.50 -0.74 -20.76
CA ALA A 406 14.50 -0.61 -19.31
C ALA A 406 13.82 -1.83 -18.63
N PHE A 407 12.74 -2.36 -19.19
CA PHE A 407 12.14 -3.60 -18.67
C PHE A 407 13.00 -4.84 -18.95
N GLU A 408 13.71 -4.90 -20.07
CA GLU A 408 14.69 -5.96 -20.33
C GLU A 408 15.84 -5.90 -19.30
N LYS A 409 16.38 -4.70 -19.04
CA LYS A 409 17.34 -4.43 -17.96
C LYS A 409 16.80 -4.83 -16.59
N ALA A 410 15.51 -4.64 -16.32
CA ALA A 410 14.89 -5.12 -15.07
C ALA A 410 14.91 -6.65 -14.97
N LEU A 411 14.59 -7.36 -16.06
CA LEU A 411 14.64 -8.83 -16.10
C LEU A 411 16.04 -9.41 -16.10
N GLU A 412 17.05 -8.67 -16.56
CA GLU A 412 18.46 -9.05 -16.39
C GLU A 412 18.86 -9.04 -14.91
N ARG A 413 18.31 -8.11 -14.13
CA ARG A 413 18.58 -7.96 -12.69
C ARG A 413 17.74 -8.93 -11.84
N ASP A 414 16.47 -9.09 -12.18
CA ASP A 414 15.55 -10.03 -11.56
C ASP A 414 14.75 -10.80 -12.64
N PRO A 415 15.26 -11.98 -13.05
CA PRO A 415 14.60 -12.81 -14.07
C PRO A 415 13.21 -13.33 -13.67
N ASP A 416 12.89 -13.33 -12.38
CA ASP A 416 11.62 -13.85 -11.87
C ASP A 416 10.55 -12.78 -11.68
N SER A 417 10.92 -11.49 -11.84
CA SER A 417 10.00 -10.34 -11.71
C SER A 417 8.77 -10.47 -12.63
N ALA A 418 7.61 -10.71 -12.02
CA ALA A 418 6.32 -10.71 -12.72
C ALA A 418 6.03 -9.32 -13.33
N MET A 419 6.34 -8.26 -12.57
CA MET A 419 6.09 -6.87 -12.96
C MET A 419 6.84 -6.50 -14.23
N ALA A 420 8.12 -6.85 -14.30
CA ALA A 420 8.94 -6.57 -15.46
C ALA A 420 8.49 -7.40 -16.68
N LYS A 421 8.11 -8.67 -16.51
CA LYS A 421 7.57 -9.53 -17.59
C LYS A 421 6.29 -8.95 -18.17
N HIS A 422 5.35 -8.57 -17.32
CA HIS A 422 4.07 -7.99 -17.74
C HIS A 422 4.28 -6.66 -18.47
N ASN A 423 5.02 -5.74 -17.86
CA ASN A 423 5.26 -4.43 -18.46
C ASN A 423 6.07 -4.50 -19.76
N LEU A 424 7.03 -5.43 -19.87
CA LEU A 424 7.75 -5.68 -21.12
C LEU A 424 6.82 -6.13 -22.24
N ALA A 425 5.91 -7.06 -21.95
CA ALA A 425 4.93 -7.55 -22.93
C ALA A 425 4.04 -6.41 -23.44
N VAL A 426 3.53 -5.58 -22.53
CA VAL A 426 2.72 -4.39 -22.85
C VAL A 426 3.54 -3.39 -23.68
N ALA A 427 4.77 -3.08 -23.26
CA ALA A 427 5.64 -2.14 -23.96
C ALA A 427 5.93 -2.60 -25.40
N LYS A 428 6.23 -3.89 -25.61
CA LYS A 428 6.44 -4.48 -26.93
C LYS A 428 5.17 -4.40 -27.79
N ALA A 429 4.00 -4.67 -27.23
CA ALA A 429 2.73 -4.53 -27.93
C ALA A 429 2.47 -3.07 -28.36
N ILE A 430 2.76 -2.10 -27.49
CA ILE A 430 2.64 -0.67 -27.82
C ILE A 430 3.59 -0.28 -28.95
N VAL A 431 4.85 -0.72 -28.91
CA VAL A 431 5.82 -0.44 -29.99
C VAL A 431 5.29 -0.97 -31.33
N VAL A 432 4.84 -2.22 -31.37
CA VAL A 432 4.29 -2.83 -32.60
C VAL A 432 3.06 -2.06 -33.10
N TYR A 433 2.13 -1.69 -32.21
CA TYR A 433 0.96 -0.92 -32.57
C TYR A 433 1.34 0.44 -33.18
N VAL A 434 2.18 1.22 -32.50
CA VAL A 434 2.59 2.56 -32.94
C VAL A 434 3.36 2.49 -34.27
N GLU A 435 4.26 1.51 -34.44
CA GLU A 435 5.00 1.32 -35.69
C GLU A 435 4.08 0.94 -36.85
N ASN A 436 3.09 0.07 -36.62
CA ASN A 436 2.12 -0.31 -37.64
C ASN A 436 1.22 0.85 -38.03
N THR A 437 0.72 1.64 -37.06
CA THR A 437 -0.11 2.82 -37.34
C THR A 437 0.68 3.92 -38.06
N GLN A 438 1.94 4.15 -37.68
CA GLN A 438 2.81 5.10 -38.39
C GLN A 438 3.13 4.61 -39.80
N SER A 439 3.36 3.31 -39.98
CA SER A 439 3.62 2.73 -41.30
C SER A 439 2.42 2.86 -42.23
N GLN A 440 1.20 2.62 -41.72
CA GLN A 440 -0.05 2.83 -42.47
C GLN A 440 -0.26 4.30 -42.85
N SER A 441 0.15 5.24 -42.00
CA SER A 441 0.10 6.69 -42.27
C SER A 441 1.18 7.15 -43.26
N ALA A 442 2.30 6.43 -43.35
CA ALA A 442 3.41 6.74 -44.26
C ALA A 442 3.22 6.13 -45.66
N THR A 443 2.48 5.01 -45.79
CA THR A 443 2.03 4.47 -47.07
C THR A 443 0.79 5.19 -47.59
N GLY A 444 0.93 6.49 -47.88
CA GLY A 444 0.25 7.16 -49.00
C GLY A 444 -1.27 7.06 -49.15
N ASP A 445 -2.03 6.75 -48.11
CA ASP A 445 -3.49 6.88 -48.13
C ASP A 445 -3.89 7.94 -47.11
N VAL A 446 -4.24 9.11 -47.62
CA VAL A 446 -4.59 10.29 -46.83
C VAL A 446 -6.01 10.10 -46.30
N GLY A 447 -6.14 9.26 -45.26
CA GLY A 447 -7.33 9.26 -44.41
C GLY A 447 -7.42 10.61 -43.69
N PRO A 448 -8.59 11.26 -43.67
CA PRO A 448 -8.69 12.63 -43.14
C PRO A 448 -8.32 12.65 -41.66
N GLY A 449 -7.26 13.39 -41.33
CA GLY A 449 -6.92 13.75 -39.96
C GLY A 449 -8.10 14.48 -39.32
N ALA A 450 -8.27 14.27 -38.01
CA ALA A 450 -9.43 14.65 -37.20
C ALA A 450 -9.73 16.17 -37.09
N ASP A 451 -9.20 17.01 -37.98
CA ASP A 451 -9.42 18.46 -37.99
C ASP A 451 -9.60 19.07 -39.39
N ASN A 452 -9.81 18.26 -40.43
CA ASN A 452 -10.18 18.79 -41.75
C ASN A 452 -11.70 18.72 -41.97
N THR A 453 -12.32 19.89 -42.07
CA THR A 453 -13.68 20.03 -42.61
C THR A 453 -13.65 19.76 -44.11
N VAL A 454 -14.14 18.59 -44.51
CA VAL A 454 -14.40 18.27 -45.92
C VAL A 454 -15.82 18.70 -46.22
N PHE A 455 -15.99 19.69 -47.09
CA PHE A 455 -17.30 20.01 -47.64
C PHE A 455 -17.73 18.90 -48.60
N ASP A 456 -18.94 18.39 -48.44
CA ASP A 456 -19.53 17.43 -49.36
C ASP A 456 -19.48 17.97 -50.79
N ASN A 457 -18.92 17.17 -51.69
CA ASN A 457 -18.93 17.46 -53.12
C ASN A 457 -20.35 17.22 -53.65
N GLU A 458 -21.08 18.29 -54.00
CA GLU A 458 -22.44 18.21 -54.56
C GLU A 458 -22.51 17.55 -55.96
N SER A 459 -21.41 17.05 -56.52
CA SER A 459 -21.39 16.43 -57.86
C SER A 459 -21.22 14.91 -57.83
N GLY A 460 -22.26 14.21 -57.37
CA GLY A 460 -22.33 12.76 -57.48
C GLY A 460 -23.35 12.13 -56.56
N LYS A 461 -24.65 12.28 -56.86
CA LYS A 461 -25.70 11.50 -56.18
C LYS A 461 -25.40 10.01 -56.34
N GLY A 462 -24.95 9.38 -55.26
CA GLY A 462 -24.80 7.94 -55.15
C GLY A 462 -26.12 7.25 -55.48
N GLN A 463 -26.04 6.17 -56.25
CA GLN A 463 -27.18 5.31 -56.52
C GLN A 463 -27.73 4.75 -55.21
N GLN A 464 -29.05 4.68 -55.09
CA GLN A 464 -29.74 4.02 -53.98
C GLN A 464 -29.30 2.55 -53.92
N VAL A 465 -28.54 2.20 -52.89
CA VAL A 465 -28.34 0.81 -52.51
C VAL A 465 -29.57 0.39 -51.73
N GLN A 466 -30.37 -0.49 -52.34
CA GLN A 466 -31.49 -1.14 -51.71
C GLN A 466 -30.93 -2.31 -50.89
N ILE A 467 -30.90 -2.17 -49.57
CA ILE A 467 -30.52 -3.25 -48.66
C ILE A 467 -31.71 -4.20 -48.57
N SER A 468 -31.61 -5.33 -49.27
CA SER A 468 -32.51 -6.47 -49.06
C SER A 468 -32.14 -7.13 -47.73
N ALA A 469 -33.09 -7.17 -46.80
CA ALA A 469 -32.99 -7.94 -45.59
C ALA A 469 -33.19 -9.43 -45.92
N ASP A 470 -32.09 -10.15 -46.06
CA ASP A 470 -32.03 -11.59 -45.83
C ASP A 470 -30.58 -11.94 -45.50
N ASP A 471 -30.33 -12.31 -44.25
CA ASP A 471 -29.39 -13.36 -43.86
C ASP A 471 -29.39 -13.50 -42.32
N GLN A 472 -30.23 -14.42 -41.85
CA GLN A 472 -30.06 -15.10 -40.57
C GLN A 472 -28.86 -16.06 -40.69
N ASP A 473 -27.62 -15.62 -40.50
CA ASP A 473 -26.50 -16.53 -40.18
C ASP A 473 -25.17 -15.84 -39.79
N SER A 474 -25.20 -14.83 -38.92
CA SER A 474 -23.96 -14.23 -38.38
C SER A 474 -23.99 -14.06 -36.86
N LEU A 475 -23.99 -15.19 -36.14
CA LEU A 475 -23.85 -15.26 -34.68
C LEU A 475 -22.40 -15.37 -34.18
N SER A 476 -21.40 -14.91 -34.95
CA SER A 476 -19.99 -15.10 -34.56
C SER A 476 -19.05 -13.89 -34.72
N THR A 477 -19.54 -12.66 -34.88
CA THR A 477 -18.62 -11.52 -34.97
C THR A 477 -19.20 -10.21 -34.45
N GLY A 478 -18.73 -9.79 -33.26
CA GLY A 478 -18.67 -8.41 -32.80
C GLY A 478 -20.02 -7.68 -32.57
N LEU A 479 -20.07 -6.85 -31.53
CA LEU A 479 -21.21 -5.93 -31.32
C LEU A 479 -21.46 -5.10 -32.58
N THR A 480 -22.72 -5.06 -33.03
CA THR A 480 -23.12 -4.26 -34.20
C THR A 480 -23.14 -2.77 -33.86
N THR A 481 -23.05 -1.91 -34.88
CA THR A 481 -23.14 -0.43 -34.72
C THR A 481 -24.46 0.00 -34.07
N GLU A 482 -25.55 -0.74 -34.30
CA GLU A 482 -26.85 -0.54 -33.63
C GLU A 482 -26.79 -0.84 -32.13
N ASP A 483 -26.05 -1.89 -31.73
CA ASP A 483 -25.85 -2.25 -30.33
C ASP A 483 -24.97 -1.23 -29.60
N TRP A 484 -23.97 -0.67 -30.29
CA TRP A 484 -23.13 0.41 -29.77
C TRP A 484 -23.92 1.73 -29.61
N MET A 485 -24.78 2.07 -30.58
CA MET A 485 -25.65 3.26 -30.53
C MET A 485 -26.69 3.16 -29.40
N ARG A 486 -27.21 1.96 -29.10
CA ARG A 486 -28.06 1.75 -27.91
C ARG A 486 -27.28 1.81 -26.60
N ALA A 487 -26.01 1.42 -26.58
CA ALA A 487 -25.17 1.49 -25.39
C ALA A 487 -24.78 2.94 -24.99
N VAL A 488 -24.77 3.88 -25.94
CA VAL A 488 -24.41 5.29 -25.68
C VAL A 488 -25.54 6.09 -25.01
N ASP A 489 -26.81 5.70 -25.23
CA ASP A 489 -28.00 6.39 -24.67
C ASP A 489 -28.67 5.65 -23.50
N THR A 490 -28.11 4.52 -23.02
CA THR A 490 -28.75 3.71 -21.97
C THR A 490 -28.25 4.04 -20.57
N ASN A 491 -29.17 3.90 -19.60
CA ASN A 491 -28.84 3.90 -18.18
C ASN A 491 -27.84 2.76 -17.91
N VAL A 492 -26.82 3.03 -17.10
CA VAL A 492 -25.75 2.07 -16.73
C VAL A 492 -26.32 0.73 -16.23
N GLY A 493 -27.47 0.76 -15.55
CA GLY A 493 -28.18 -0.44 -15.10
C GLY A 493 -28.62 -1.37 -16.24
N ASP A 494 -29.12 -0.81 -17.36
CA ASP A 494 -29.58 -1.59 -18.51
C ASP A 494 -28.40 -2.31 -19.18
N PHE A 495 -27.29 -1.57 -19.36
CA PHE A 495 -26.03 -2.12 -19.88
C PHE A 495 -25.52 -3.28 -19.01
N LEU A 496 -25.49 -3.09 -17.68
CA LEU A 496 -25.07 -4.14 -16.75
C LEU A 496 -26.01 -5.36 -16.83
N SER A 497 -27.33 -5.14 -16.91
CA SER A 497 -28.30 -6.23 -16.99
C SER A 497 -28.09 -7.11 -18.24
N THR A 498 -27.87 -6.50 -19.40
CA THR A 498 -27.63 -7.22 -20.65
C THR A 498 -26.31 -7.96 -20.58
N ARG A 499 -25.25 -7.31 -20.08
CA ARG A 499 -23.94 -7.95 -19.92
C ARG A 499 -23.98 -9.14 -18.97
N PHE A 500 -24.64 -9.03 -17.82
CA PHE A 500 -24.73 -10.14 -16.86
C PHE A 500 -25.50 -11.33 -17.40
N ARG A 501 -26.58 -11.08 -18.16
CA ARG A 501 -27.31 -12.16 -18.85
C ARG A 501 -26.45 -12.88 -19.90
N LEU A 502 -25.64 -12.14 -20.64
CA LEU A 502 -24.71 -12.72 -21.62
C LEU A 502 -23.59 -13.52 -20.94
N GLU A 503 -22.97 -12.98 -19.88
CA GLU A 503 -21.95 -13.69 -19.10
C GLU A 503 -22.51 -14.99 -18.50
N GLN A 504 -23.76 -14.98 -18.04
CA GLN A 504 -24.41 -16.19 -17.53
C GLN A 504 -24.65 -17.22 -18.63
N ALA A 505 -25.10 -16.79 -19.80
CA ALA A 505 -25.32 -17.69 -20.94
C ALA A 505 -24.02 -18.34 -21.44
N GLN A 506 -22.89 -17.62 -21.36
CA GLN A 506 -21.56 -18.14 -21.73
C GLN A 506 -20.90 -19.00 -20.65
N GLY A 507 -21.28 -18.85 -19.39
CA GLY A 507 -20.73 -19.63 -18.27
C GLY A 507 -21.38 -21.01 -18.09
N ASP A 508 -22.50 -21.26 -18.77
CA ASP A 508 -23.23 -22.55 -18.76
C ASP A 508 -22.81 -23.49 -19.93
N GLU A 509 -21.88 -23.06 -20.80
CA GLU A 509 -21.16 -23.89 -21.79
C GLU A 509 -19.79 -24.35 -21.27
#